data_AF-A0A2T6BXM0-F1
#
_entry.id   AF-A0A2T6BXM0-F1
#
_cell.length_a   1.000
_cell.length_b   1.000
_cell.length_c   1.000
_cell.angle_alpha   90.00
_cell.angle_beta   90.00
_cell.angle_gamma   90.00
#
_symmetry.space_group_name_H-M   'P 1'
#
loop_
_entity.id
_entity.type
_entity.pdbx_description
1 polymer ?
#
loop_
_entity_poly.entity_id
_entity_poly.type
_entity_poly.pdbx_seq_one_letter_code
_entity_poly.pdbx_strand_id
1 'polypeptide(L)'
;MVYCEITLIPSHFCGKEELPIRPPDFPAYPLVSRQELSRILETVHRGRQECLAAWKVRLSTFRMTAREKQAAQGLFQYLLDHFHDSANFSGFKEQFFQRTAEYRSILGLQHTVAVIGLFEEIILVLLLERQGRPDVHTSYRWLHSLTLSLLCSITREHSEGRRKERNGPKLPLPGSDERSPRLKRMEAITRLDEWLLTSRTLEEALSRSVRFITEATGFRRGALFWYSSLSRTVEGIYAHEVDLGEIRRIRDVEGNIPAIARVMKETKPLYLREARLYFPAHYVEKFGLTSLQTATLYGPQRQPVAFLLLDQEGRPFEPDPDTEHLLTDLISRVSLTLRFRLFENAFTHVDAAPPLTPREREILQMIADGHSTREIGQALHLSEHTAAEYAHSVLRKLKAKNRPEAVAVGLRKSWIR
;
A
#
# COMPACT_ATOMS: atom_id res chain seq x y z
N MET A 1 -3.33 -37.73 15.15
CA MET A 1 -1.99 -38.33 15.36
C MET A 1 -1.34 -38.55 14.02
N VAL A 2 -0.40 -37.69 13.63
CA VAL A 2 0.96 -38.00 13.13
C VAL A 2 1.67 -36.64 13.07
N TYR A 3 2.82 -36.61 13.71
CA TYR A 3 3.71 -35.49 13.99
C TYR A 3 4.35 -34.91 12.72
N CYS A 4 4.71 -33.62 12.77
CA CYS A 4 5.91 -33.14 12.09
C CYS A 4 6.64 -32.20 13.05
N GLU A 5 7.77 -32.68 13.55
CA GLU A 5 8.69 -32.01 14.46
C GLU A 5 9.29 -30.76 13.79
N ILE A 6 9.26 -29.63 14.50
CA ILE A 6 10.09 -28.48 14.20
C ILE A 6 11.31 -28.60 15.11
N THR A 7 12.44 -28.93 14.51
CA THR A 7 13.75 -29.00 15.18
C THR A 7 14.11 -27.62 15.71
N LEU A 8 14.23 -27.53 17.03
CA LEU A 8 14.83 -26.43 17.78
C LEU A 8 16.30 -26.24 17.35
N ILE A 9 16.69 -25.02 17.00
CA ILE A 9 18.09 -24.57 17.01
C ILE A 9 18.21 -23.52 18.13
N PRO A 10 19.25 -23.58 19.00
CA PRO A 10 19.24 -22.88 20.28
C PRO A 10 19.51 -21.39 20.16
N SER A 11 18.84 -20.66 21.04
CA SER A 11 19.10 -19.29 21.44
C SER A 11 20.46 -19.14 22.12
N HIS A 12 21.48 -18.68 21.39
CA HIS A 12 22.64 -17.99 21.97
C HIS A 12 23.28 -17.10 20.91
N PHE A 13 23.07 -15.79 21.02
CA PHE A 13 24.11 -14.76 20.83
C PHE A 13 23.54 -13.43 21.34
N CYS A 14 23.71 -13.22 22.65
CA CYS A 14 23.68 -11.91 23.26
C CYS A 14 25.05 -11.28 23.01
N GLY A 15 25.12 -10.29 22.14
CA GLY A 15 26.32 -9.51 21.85
C GLY A 15 25.89 -8.14 21.35
N LYS A 16 25.99 -7.15 22.23
CA LYS A 16 25.86 -5.74 21.88
C LYS A 16 27.02 -5.36 20.97
N GLU A 17 26.79 -5.28 19.67
CA GLU A 17 27.60 -4.48 18.76
C GLU A 17 26.69 -3.38 18.19
N GLU A 18 26.77 -2.20 18.80
CA GLU A 18 26.34 -0.94 18.20
C GLU A 18 27.23 -0.69 16.98
N LEU A 19 26.84 -1.26 15.84
CA LEU A 19 27.36 -0.83 14.55
C LEU A 19 26.97 0.64 14.38
N PRO A 20 27.94 1.56 14.16
CA PRO A 20 27.59 2.94 13.90
C PRO A 20 26.77 2.95 12.61
N ILE A 21 25.50 3.36 12.73
CA ILE A 21 24.62 3.61 11.60
C ILE A 21 25.20 4.82 10.87
N ARG A 22 26.24 4.60 10.05
CA ARG A 22 26.43 5.44 8.88
C ARG A 22 25.16 5.25 8.07
N PRO A 23 24.42 6.32 7.71
CA PRO A 23 23.37 6.17 6.73
C PRO A 23 24.04 5.53 5.51
N PRO A 24 23.54 4.39 5.00
CA PRO A 24 24.08 3.86 3.77
C PRO A 24 24.01 4.98 2.74
N ASP A 25 25.08 5.15 1.96
CA ASP A 25 24.95 5.79 0.65
C ASP A 25 23.70 5.18 0.01
N PHE A 26 22.73 6.03 -0.35
CA PHE A 26 21.39 5.65 -0.82
C PHE A 26 21.39 4.26 -1.46
N PRO A 27 20.66 3.27 -0.91
CA PRO A 27 20.70 1.93 -1.45
C PRO A 27 20.29 1.96 -2.93
N ALA A 28 21.08 1.26 -3.72
CA ALA A 28 21.13 1.33 -5.18
C ALA A 28 19.74 1.32 -5.81
N TYR A 29 19.54 2.24 -6.76
CA TYR A 29 18.55 2.16 -7.83
C TYR A 29 18.17 0.69 -8.09
N PRO A 30 16.92 0.26 -7.86
CA PRO A 30 16.59 -1.16 -7.82
C PRO A 30 17.05 -1.82 -9.11
N LEU A 31 17.94 -2.81 -8.99
CA LEU A 31 18.48 -3.57 -10.12
C LEU A 31 17.36 -4.42 -10.70
N VAL A 32 16.62 -3.84 -11.65
CA VAL A 32 15.75 -4.56 -12.56
C VAL A 32 16.62 -5.26 -13.61
N SER A 33 16.24 -6.45 -14.10
CA SER A 33 17.06 -7.05 -15.15
C SER A 33 17.07 -6.15 -16.38
N ARG A 34 18.14 -6.24 -17.17
CA ARG A 34 18.23 -5.47 -18.43
C ARG A 34 17.04 -5.73 -19.35
N GLN A 35 16.45 -6.94 -19.33
CA GLN A 35 15.31 -7.27 -20.17
C GLN A 35 14.03 -6.55 -19.72
N GLU A 36 13.74 -6.55 -18.42
CA GLU A 36 12.55 -5.84 -17.91
C GLU A 36 12.71 -4.33 -18.03
N LEU A 37 13.90 -3.79 -17.75
CA LEU A 37 14.19 -2.38 -17.96
C LEU A 37 13.98 -1.98 -19.42
N SER A 38 14.51 -2.75 -20.38
CA SER A 38 14.27 -2.51 -21.80
C SER A 38 12.78 -2.55 -22.17
N ARG A 39 12.00 -3.48 -21.61
CA ARG A 39 10.54 -3.54 -21.82
C ARG A 39 9.82 -2.31 -21.29
N ILE A 40 10.20 -1.83 -20.11
CA ILE A 40 9.63 -0.61 -19.51
C ILE A 40 9.92 0.58 -20.43
N LEU A 41 11.19 0.79 -20.78
CA LEU A 41 11.62 1.89 -21.63
C LEU A 41 10.94 1.85 -23.01
N GLU A 42 10.84 0.67 -23.62
CA GLU A 42 10.15 0.49 -24.90
C GLU A 42 8.65 0.75 -24.80
N THR A 43 8.00 0.30 -23.72
CA THR A 43 6.56 0.55 -23.49
C THR A 43 6.30 2.05 -23.41
N VAL A 44 7.13 2.78 -22.66
CA VAL A 44 7.04 4.24 -22.53
C VAL A 44 7.33 4.93 -23.85
N HIS A 45 8.35 4.50 -24.58
CA HIS A 45 8.67 5.04 -25.90
C HIS A 45 7.49 4.89 -26.88
N ARG A 46 6.87 3.71 -26.93
CA ARG A 46 5.68 3.44 -27.77
C ARG A 46 4.42 4.17 -27.30
N GLY A 47 4.32 4.53 -26.02
CA GLY A 47 3.17 5.24 -25.44
C GLY A 47 3.39 6.74 -25.25
N ARG A 48 4.42 7.30 -25.90
CA ARG A 48 4.86 8.69 -25.68
C ARG A 48 3.76 9.71 -25.98
N GLN A 49 2.96 9.51 -27.03
CA GLN A 49 1.91 10.46 -27.42
C GLN A 49 0.76 10.47 -26.42
N GLU A 50 0.41 9.31 -25.88
CA GLU A 50 -0.59 9.13 -24.84
C GLU A 50 -0.14 9.82 -23.55
N CYS A 51 1.13 9.68 -23.17
CA CYS A 51 1.70 10.40 -22.03
C CYS A 51 1.62 11.92 -22.19
N LEU A 52 1.94 12.44 -23.38
CA LEU A 52 1.86 13.88 -23.68
C LEU A 52 0.42 14.39 -23.68
N ALA A 53 -0.53 13.60 -24.20
CA ALA A 53 -1.94 13.93 -24.17
C ALA A 53 -2.46 13.97 -22.71
N ALA A 54 -2.16 12.96 -21.91
CA ALA A 54 -2.52 12.90 -20.48
C ALA A 54 -1.92 14.08 -19.71
N TRP A 55 -0.65 14.41 -19.97
CA TRP A 55 0.01 15.57 -19.38
C TRP A 55 -0.66 16.89 -19.75
N LYS A 56 -1.02 17.10 -21.02
CA LYS A 56 -1.70 18.32 -21.47
C LYS A 56 -3.02 18.53 -20.74
N VAL A 57 -3.79 17.45 -20.53
CA VAL A 57 -5.02 17.48 -19.73
C VAL A 57 -4.71 17.88 -18.29
N ARG A 58 -3.74 17.22 -17.63
CA ARG A 58 -3.35 17.55 -16.25
C ARG A 58 -2.85 18.98 -16.10
N LEU A 59 -1.99 19.45 -17.00
CA LEU A 59 -1.42 20.80 -16.99
C LEU A 59 -2.50 21.89 -17.08
N SER A 60 -3.59 21.63 -17.79
CA SER A 60 -4.73 22.56 -17.89
C SER A 60 -5.41 22.81 -16.55
N THR A 61 -5.38 21.84 -15.63
CA THR A 61 -6.01 21.93 -14.30
C THR A 61 -5.22 22.75 -13.29
N PHE A 62 -3.94 23.05 -13.56
CA PHE A 62 -3.10 23.83 -12.65
C PHE A 62 -3.36 25.34 -12.77
N ARG A 63 -3.37 25.99 -11.60
CA ARG A 63 -3.33 27.44 -11.46
C ARG A 63 -1.88 27.91 -11.60
N MET A 64 -1.48 28.22 -12.83
CA MET A 64 -0.13 28.66 -13.20
C MET A 64 -0.22 29.74 -14.29
N THR A 65 0.75 30.65 -14.31
CA THR A 65 0.94 31.60 -15.41
C THR A 65 1.29 30.88 -16.72
N ALA A 66 1.14 31.55 -17.86
CA ALA A 66 1.50 30.98 -19.17
C ALA A 66 3.00 30.57 -19.21
N ARG A 67 3.86 31.40 -18.61
CA ARG A 67 5.31 31.16 -18.52
C ARG A 67 5.64 29.93 -17.66
N GLU A 68 4.96 29.77 -16.52
CA GLU A 68 5.09 28.58 -15.67
C GLU A 68 4.58 27.32 -16.36
N LYS A 69 3.45 27.39 -17.07
CA LYS A 69 2.93 26.24 -17.85
C LYS A 69 3.91 25.82 -18.94
N GLN A 70 4.53 26.78 -19.62
CA GLN A 70 5.56 26.50 -20.63
C GLN A 70 6.80 25.84 -20.01
N ALA A 71 7.26 26.33 -18.85
CA ALA A 71 8.39 25.72 -18.14
C ALA A 71 8.05 24.31 -17.64
N ALA A 72 6.86 24.09 -17.08
CA ALA A 72 6.39 22.78 -16.63
C ALA A 72 6.26 21.79 -17.79
N GLN A 73 5.74 22.24 -18.94
CA GLN A 73 5.72 21.47 -20.18
C GLN A 73 7.14 21.08 -20.61
N GLY A 74 8.08 22.03 -20.59
CA GLY A 74 9.48 21.77 -20.94
C GLY A 74 10.13 20.74 -20.04
N LEU A 75 9.90 20.82 -18.72
CA LEU A 75 10.43 19.86 -17.75
C LEU A 75 9.82 18.46 -17.92
N PHE A 76 8.50 18.35 -18.11
CA PHE A 76 7.83 17.07 -18.36
C PHE A 76 8.33 16.43 -19.66
N GLN A 77 8.44 17.23 -20.73
CA GLN A 77 8.93 16.78 -22.02
C GLN A 77 10.37 16.26 -21.92
N TYR A 78 11.22 16.99 -21.19
CA TYR A 78 12.60 16.57 -20.91
C TYR A 78 12.65 15.22 -20.21
N LEU A 79 11.88 15.04 -19.13
CA LEU A 79 11.80 13.76 -18.39
C LEU A 79 11.39 12.60 -19.31
N LEU A 80 10.43 12.83 -20.20
CA LEU A 80 9.94 11.81 -21.12
C LEU A 80 10.95 11.47 -22.22
N ASP A 81 11.63 12.47 -22.78
CA ASP A 81 12.60 12.29 -23.86
C ASP A 81 13.89 11.61 -23.36
N HIS A 82 14.34 11.96 -22.16
CA HIS A 82 15.54 11.41 -21.54
C HIS A 82 15.25 10.23 -20.60
N PHE A 83 14.01 9.73 -20.61
CA PHE A 83 13.64 8.61 -19.74
C PHE A 83 14.48 7.37 -20.00
N HIS A 84 14.94 7.17 -21.24
CA HIS A 84 15.83 6.06 -21.60
C HIS A 84 17.21 6.13 -20.91
N ASP A 85 17.72 7.34 -20.63
CA ASP A 85 19.00 7.55 -19.95
C ASP A 85 18.95 7.15 -18.46
N SER A 86 17.75 6.98 -17.91
CA SER A 86 17.55 6.53 -16.53
C SER A 86 18.18 5.17 -16.23
N ALA A 87 18.51 4.36 -17.24
CA ALA A 87 19.32 3.15 -17.06
C ALA A 87 20.68 3.44 -16.38
N ASN A 88 21.27 4.61 -16.66
CA ASN A 88 22.40 5.17 -15.92
C ASN A 88 21.90 6.26 -14.97
N PHE A 89 21.33 5.83 -13.84
CA PHE A 89 20.66 6.73 -12.91
C PHE A 89 21.52 7.91 -12.44
N SER A 90 22.81 7.68 -12.14
CA SER A 90 23.71 8.74 -11.67
C SER A 90 23.88 9.86 -12.69
N GLY A 91 24.10 9.51 -13.96
CA GLY A 91 24.24 10.49 -15.05
C GLY A 91 22.92 11.18 -15.37
N PHE A 92 21.82 10.42 -15.46
CA PHE A 92 20.49 10.97 -15.67
C PHE A 92 20.09 11.97 -14.57
N LYS A 93 20.36 11.64 -13.31
CA LYS A 93 20.11 12.52 -12.16
C LYS A 93 20.87 13.84 -12.29
N GLU A 94 22.14 13.80 -12.66
CA GLU A 94 22.97 15.01 -12.83
C GLU A 94 22.46 15.91 -13.97
N GLN A 95 22.13 15.33 -15.13
CA GLN A 95 21.57 16.08 -16.25
C GLN A 95 20.20 16.68 -15.92
N PHE A 96 19.35 15.91 -15.25
CA PHE A 96 18.06 16.37 -14.77
C PHE A 96 18.20 17.55 -13.81
N PHE A 97 19.17 17.49 -12.89
CA PHE A 97 19.47 18.60 -11.99
C PHE A 97 19.85 19.87 -12.76
N GLN A 98 20.81 19.77 -13.69
CA GLN A 98 21.21 20.90 -14.52
C GLN A 98 20.01 21.53 -15.24
N ARG A 99 19.13 20.68 -15.79
CA ARG A 99 17.92 21.14 -16.47
C ARG A 99 16.91 21.81 -15.53
N THR A 100 16.72 21.27 -14.32
CA THR A 100 15.82 21.90 -13.34
C THR A 100 16.33 23.25 -12.84
N ALA A 101 17.66 23.46 -12.81
CA ALA A 101 18.27 24.73 -12.44
C ALA A 101 17.90 25.85 -13.42
N GLU A 102 17.81 25.55 -14.72
CA GLU A 102 17.39 26.51 -15.76
C GLU A 102 15.96 27.04 -15.53
N TYR A 103 15.07 26.18 -15.01
CA TYR A 103 13.68 26.55 -14.74
C TYR A 103 13.45 27.15 -13.36
N ARG A 104 14.45 27.20 -12.47
CA ARG A 104 14.28 27.55 -11.05
C ARG A 104 13.76 28.96 -10.81
N SER A 105 14.07 29.90 -11.71
CA SER A 105 13.58 31.29 -11.65
C SER A 105 12.11 31.42 -12.07
N ILE A 106 11.53 30.38 -12.69
CA ILE A 106 10.18 30.37 -13.25
C ILE A 106 9.29 29.38 -12.47
N LEU A 107 9.77 28.17 -12.21
CA LEU A 107 9.05 27.12 -11.49
C LEU A 107 9.45 27.07 -10.02
N GLY A 108 8.49 27.38 -9.15
CA GLY A 108 8.65 27.14 -7.72
C GLY A 108 8.74 25.64 -7.37
N LEU A 109 9.36 25.34 -6.23
CA LEU A 109 9.58 23.96 -5.75
C LEU A 109 8.30 23.10 -5.72
N GLN A 110 7.14 23.69 -5.39
CA GLN A 110 5.86 22.97 -5.38
C GLN A 110 5.45 22.50 -6.78
N HIS A 111 5.64 23.36 -7.79
CA HIS A 111 5.35 23.05 -9.18
C HIS A 111 6.30 21.99 -9.74
N THR A 112 7.60 22.08 -9.43
CA THR A 112 8.59 21.08 -9.83
C THR A 112 8.28 19.69 -9.25
N VAL A 113 7.92 19.64 -7.96
CA VAL A 113 7.47 18.40 -7.31
C VAL A 113 6.21 17.83 -7.99
N ALA A 114 5.25 18.69 -8.33
CA ALA A 114 4.03 18.27 -9.01
C ALA A 114 4.29 17.69 -10.41
N VAL A 115 5.21 18.29 -11.18
CA VAL A 115 5.61 17.77 -12.50
C VAL A 115 6.18 16.36 -12.39
N ILE A 116 7.11 16.13 -11.46
CA ILE A 116 7.76 14.81 -11.27
C ILE A 116 6.74 13.77 -10.78
N GLY A 117 5.85 14.14 -9.85
CA GLY A 117 4.81 13.23 -9.37
C GLY A 117 3.80 12.86 -10.47
N LEU A 118 3.41 13.82 -11.32
CA LEU A 118 2.52 13.53 -12.45
C LEU A 118 3.20 12.75 -13.56
N PHE A 119 4.51 12.93 -13.75
CA PHE A 119 5.31 12.09 -14.61
C PHE A 119 5.23 10.63 -14.16
N GLU A 120 5.46 10.36 -12.87
CA GLU A 120 5.30 9.03 -12.30
C GLU A 120 3.89 8.45 -12.55
N GLU A 121 2.84 9.22 -12.24
CA GLU A 121 1.45 8.78 -12.39
C GLU A 121 1.13 8.41 -13.85
N ILE A 122 1.47 9.28 -14.80
CA ILE A 122 1.16 9.10 -16.21
C ILE A 122 1.89 7.88 -16.79
N ILE A 123 3.17 7.71 -16.46
CA ILE A 123 3.96 6.58 -16.93
C ILE A 123 3.45 5.28 -16.31
N LEU A 124 3.08 5.30 -15.03
CA LEU A 124 2.52 4.14 -14.35
C LEU A 124 1.19 3.69 -14.97
N VAL A 125 0.28 4.61 -15.29
CA VAL A 125 -0.99 4.30 -15.96
C VAL A 125 -0.73 3.63 -17.30
N LEU A 126 0.21 4.15 -18.10
CA LEU A 126 0.58 3.55 -19.38
C LEU A 126 1.13 2.11 -19.21
N LEU A 127 2.03 1.91 -18.25
CA LEU A 127 2.62 0.59 -17.97
C LEU A 127 1.55 -0.41 -17.53
N LEU A 128 0.58 0.02 -16.72
CA LEU A 128 -0.54 -0.80 -16.26
C LEU A 128 -1.45 -1.25 -17.40
N GLU A 129 -1.73 -0.38 -18.36
CA GLU A 129 -2.60 -0.70 -19.51
C GLU A 129 -1.96 -1.68 -20.49
N ARG A 130 -0.62 -1.64 -20.64
CA ARG A 130 0.09 -2.36 -21.71
C ARG A 130 0.81 -3.64 -21.26
N GLN A 131 1.13 -3.81 -19.98
CA GLN A 131 1.89 -4.96 -19.49
C GLN A 131 1.03 -5.98 -18.72
N GLY A 132 0.07 -6.65 -19.36
CA GLY A 132 -0.71 -7.74 -18.75
C GLY A 132 0.14 -8.63 -17.81
N ARG A 133 -0.30 -8.78 -16.55
CA ARG A 133 0.48 -9.16 -15.35
C ARG A 133 1.33 -10.45 -15.48
N PRO A 134 2.55 -10.51 -14.89
CA PRO A 134 2.81 -10.35 -13.44
C PRO A 134 3.86 -9.30 -13.01
N ASP A 135 4.48 -8.53 -13.90
CA ASP A 135 5.67 -7.73 -13.54
C ASP A 135 5.45 -6.21 -13.37
N VAL A 136 4.19 -5.80 -13.23
CA VAL A 136 3.79 -4.41 -12.92
C VAL A 136 4.47 -3.91 -11.64
N HIS A 137 4.69 -4.81 -10.67
CA HIS A 137 5.39 -4.47 -9.44
C HIS A 137 6.82 -3.99 -9.70
N THR A 138 7.59 -4.68 -10.54
CA THR A 138 8.97 -4.27 -10.85
C THR A 138 9.01 -2.95 -11.60
N SER A 139 8.10 -2.75 -12.55
CA SER A 139 7.96 -1.50 -13.30
C SER A 139 7.58 -0.32 -12.42
N TYR A 140 6.61 -0.50 -11.52
CA TYR A 140 6.24 0.48 -10.51
C TYR A 140 7.41 0.78 -9.55
N ARG A 141 8.05 -0.26 -9.01
CA ARG A 141 9.18 -0.14 -8.08
C ARG A 141 10.27 0.73 -8.65
N TRP A 142 10.67 0.44 -9.88
CA TRP A 142 11.75 1.13 -10.54
C TRP A 142 11.42 2.59 -10.85
N LEU A 143 10.24 2.84 -11.45
CA LEU A 143 9.78 4.20 -11.75
C LEU A 143 9.61 5.06 -10.50
N HIS A 144 9.05 4.47 -9.44
CA HIS A 144 8.84 5.16 -8.16
C HIS A 144 10.18 5.49 -7.49
N SER A 145 11.13 4.56 -7.44
CA SER A 145 12.48 4.83 -6.90
C SER A 145 13.22 5.92 -7.69
N LEU A 146 13.06 5.94 -9.03
CA LEU A 146 13.58 7.01 -9.88
C LEU A 146 13.01 8.37 -9.46
N THR A 147 11.69 8.52 -9.52
CA THR A 147 11.01 9.81 -9.30
C THR A 147 11.25 10.33 -7.89
N LEU A 148 11.19 9.45 -6.91
CA LEU A 148 11.49 9.75 -5.52
C LEU A 148 12.93 10.22 -5.31
N SER A 149 13.90 9.56 -5.93
CA SER A 149 15.29 10.00 -5.84
C SER A 149 15.49 11.38 -6.48
N LEU A 150 14.80 11.71 -7.58
CA LEU A 150 14.81 13.06 -8.17
C LEU A 150 14.17 14.09 -7.22
N LEU A 151 13.05 13.74 -6.57
CA LEU A 151 12.36 14.60 -5.60
C LEU A 151 13.23 14.92 -4.37
N CYS A 152 13.85 13.91 -3.77
CA CYS A 152 14.80 14.06 -2.66
C CYS A 152 15.95 14.99 -3.05
N SER A 153 16.48 14.79 -4.25
CA SER A 153 17.53 15.57 -4.87
C SER A 153 17.20 17.07 -4.94
N ILE A 154 16.08 17.43 -5.56
CA ILE A 154 15.66 18.85 -5.69
C ILE A 154 15.35 19.48 -4.33
N THR A 155 14.70 18.73 -3.43
CA THR A 155 14.33 19.26 -2.12
C THR A 155 15.54 19.55 -1.23
N ARG A 156 16.60 18.73 -1.28
CA ARG A 156 17.87 18.99 -0.58
C ARG A 156 18.53 20.26 -1.08
N GLU A 157 18.69 20.42 -2.39
CA GLU A 157 19.30 21.61 -2.98
C GLU A 157 18.54 22.90 -2.63
N HIS A 158 17.20 22.84 -2.60
CA HIS A 158 16.39 24.00 -2.19
C HIS A 158 16.57 24.37 -0.72
N SER A 159 16.84 23.39 0.14
CA SER A 159 17.15 23.63 1.56
C SER A 159 18.56 24.17 1.78
N GLU A 160 19.55 23.69 1.01
CA GLU A 160 20.94 24.14 1.08
C GLU A 160 21.16 25.53 0.47
N GLY A 161 20.47 25.84 -0.65
CA GLY A 161 20.51 27.17 -1.27
C GLY A 161 19.99 28.26 -0.34
N ARG A 162 18.86 28.03 0.36
CA ARG A 162 18.36 28.97 1.39
C ARG A 162 19.30 29.11 2.57
N ARG A 163 20.03 28.05 2.94
CA ARG A 163 21.04 28.11 4.01
C ARG A 163 22.24 28.98 3.63
N LYS A 164 22.72 28.89 2.38
CA LYS A 164 23.81 29.72 1.85
C LYS A 164 23.43 31.19 1.68
N GLU A 165 22.18 31.48 1.31
CA GLU A 165 21.68 32.87 1.21
C GLU A 165 21.41 33.51 2.57
N ARG A 166 21.04 32.74 3.61
CA ARG A 166 20.80 33.26 4.96
C ARG A 166 22.05 33.40 5.82
N ASN A 167 23.12 32.67 5.54
CA ASN A 167 24.34 32.69 6.34
C ASN A 167 25.55 33.12 5.49
N GLY A 168 26.01 34.36 5.67
CA GLY A 168 27.44 34.67 5.52
C GLY A 168 28.28 33.77 6.43
N PRO A 169 29.61 33.70 6.25
CA PRO A 169 30.44 32.62 6.79
C PRO A 169 30.31 32.56 8.32
N LYS A 170 29.61 31.54 8.82
CA LYS A 170 29.61 31.18 10.23
C LYS A 170 30.27 29.82 10.38
N LEU A 171 31.26 29.77 11.28
CA LEU A 171 31.92 28.56 11.74
C LEU A 171 30.86 27.52 12.14
N PRO A 172 31.03 26.22 11.83
CA PRO A 172 30.07 25.21 12.22
C PRO A 172 30.09 25.04 13.74
N LEU A 173 28.95 25.24 14.40
CA LEU A 173 28.75 24.78 15.77
C LEU A 173 28.60 23.24 15.75
N PRO A 174 29.26 22.49 16.65
CA PRO A 174 29.14 21.04 16.68
C PRO A 174 27.76 20.66 17.24
N GLY A 175 26.99 19.84 16.50
CA GLY A 175 25.86 19.09 17.06
C GLY A 175 24.44 19.43 16.58
N SER A 176 24.23 20.25 15.54
CA SER A 176 22.88 20.48 15.02
C SER A 176 22.54 19.56 13.83
N ASP A 177 21.91 18.42 14.12
CA ASP A 177 21.18 17.63 13.11
C ASP A 177 19.84 18.32 12.73
N GLU A 178 19.93 19.61 12.39
CA GLU A 178 18.81 20.43 11.93
C GLU A 178 18.55 20.12 10.45
N ARG A 179 18.05 18.92 10.13
CA ARG A 179 17.43 18.68 8.83
C ARG A 179 16.03 19.30 8.84
N SER A 180 15.67 20.05 7.78
CA SER A 180 14.33 20.67 7.63
C SER A 180 13.22 19.62 7.84
N PRO A 181 12.11 19.92 8.54
CA PRO A 181 10.99 18.99 8.75
C PRO A 181 10.47 18.34 7.46
N ARG A 182 10.47 19.12 6.36
CA ARG A 182 10.11 18.63 5.03
C ARG A 182 11.06 17.56 4.50
N LEU A 183 12.35 17.68 4.80
CA LEU A 183 13.35 16.69 4.39
C LEU A 183 13.21 15.39 5.20
N LYS A 184 12.95 15.50 6.51
CA LYS A 184 12.65 14.33 7.37
C LYS A 184 11.40 13.59 6.90
N ARG A 185 10.33 14.32 6.52
CA ARG A 185 9.11 13.72 5.93
C ARG A 185 9.43 12.97 4.63
N MET A 186 10.17 13.59 3.72
CA MET A 186 10.54 12.97 2.44
C MET A 186 11.43 11.72 2.63
N GLU A 187 12.37 11.78 3.57
CA GLU A 187 13.25 10.65 3.92
C GLU A 187 12.44 9.48 4.52
N ALA A 188 11.46 9.77 5.38
CA ALA A 188 10.55 8.75 5.92
C ALA A 188 9.70 8.09 4.82
N ILE A 189 9.11 8.89 3.92
CA ILE A 189 8.37 8.37 2.76
C ILE A 189 9.29 7.47 1.92
N THR A 190 10.50 7.93 1.65
CA THR A 190 11.45 7.20 0.81
C THR A 190 11.84 5.85 1.38
N ARG A 191 12.13 5.81 2.69
CA ARG A 191 12.47 4.57 3.39
C ARG A 191 11.29 3.61 3.43
N LEU A 192 10.06 4.12 3.65
CA LEU A 192 8.87 3.28 3.61
C LEU A 192 8.67 2.68 2.22
N ASP A 193 8.80 3.49 1.18
CA ASP A 193 8.66 3.04 -0.20
C ASP A 193 9.69 1.94 -0.49
N GLU A 194 10.97 2.12 -0.16
CA GLU A 194 12.00 1.08 -0.29
C GLU A 194 11.58 -0.27 0.35
N TRP A 195 11.02 -0.22 1.56
CA TRP A 195 10.52 -1.43 2.23
C TRP A 195 9.30 -2.04 1.55
N LEU A 196 8.32 -1.24 1.18
CA LEU A 196 7.12 -1.69 0.48
C LEU A 196 7.45 -2.34 -0.87
N LEU A 197 8.43 -1.75 -1.56
CA LEU A 197 8.95 -2.25 -2.82
C LEU A 197 9.68 -3.58 -2.62
N THR A 198 10.56 -3.71 -1.62
CA THR A 198 11.35 -4.93 -1.37
C THR A 198 10.57 -6.10 -0.74
N SER A 199 9.40 -5.82 -0.16
CA SER A 199 8.57 -6.85 0.49
C SER A 199 8.09 -7.92 -0.49
N ARG A 200 8.28 -9.20 -0.18
CA ARG A 200 7.89 -10.32 -1.07
C ARG A 200 6.45 -10.76 -0.88
N THR A 201 5.90 -10.56 0.33
CA THR A 201 4.53 -10.96 0.66
C THR A 201 3.71 -9.78 1.17
N LEU A 202 2.39 -9.87 1.06
CA LEU A 202 1.46 -8.89 1.64
C LEU A 202 1.65 -8.78 3.17
N GLU A 203 1.93 -9.91 3.81
CA GLU A 203 2.21 -9.99 5.25
C GLU A 203 3.48 -9.21 5.64
N GLU A 204 4.56 -9.39 4.89
CA GLU A 204 5.81 -8.64 5.12
C GLU A 204 5.59 -7.13 4.93
N ALA A 205 4.89 -6.75 3.87
CA ALA A 205 4.59 -5.35 3.57
C ALA A 205 3.77 -4.69 4.70
N LEU A 206 2.71 -5.36 5.16
CA LEU A 206 1.83 -4.83 6.21
C LEU A 206 2.49 -4.81 7.58
N SER A 207 3.09 -5.91 8.02
CA SER A 207 3.74 -6.00 9.34
C SER A 207 4.85 -4.96 9.50
N ARG A 208 5.70 -4.78 8.46
CA ARG A 208 6.74 -3.75 8.47
C ARG A 208 6.17 -2.33 8.38
N SER A 209 5.09 -2.13 7.63
CA SER A 209 4.43 -0.82 7.55
C SER A 209 3.89 -0.37 8.91
N VAL A 210 3.29 -1.27 9.70
CA VAL A 210 2.79 -0.94 11.05
C VAL A 210 3.92 -0.44 11.92
N ARG A 211 5.02 -1.20 12.00
CA ARG A 211 6.21 -0.81 12.75
C ARG A 211 6.77 0.52 12.25
N PHE A 212 7.04 0.63 10.96
CA PHE A 212 7.65 1.81 10.36
C PHE A 212 6.82 3.07 10.58
N ILE A 213 5.50 3.00 10.33
CA ILE A 213 4.61 4.15 10.51
C ILE A 213 4.62 4.57 11.97
N THR A 214 4.46 3.64 12.90
CA THR A 214 4.44 3.92 14.35
C THR A 214 5.72 4.65 14.78
N GLU A 215 6.89 4.08 14.44
CA GLU A 215 8.19 4.67 14.76
C GLU A 215 8.41 6.04 14.09
N ALA A 216 8.11 6.17 12.79
CA ALA A 216 8.36 7.39 12.02
C ALA A 216 7.45 8.56 12.44
N THR A 217 6.27 8.27 12.97
CA THR A 217 5.31 9.26 13.48
C THR A 217 5.44 9.52 14.97
N GLY A 218 6.39 8.85 15.65
CA GLY A 218 6.68 9.06 17.07
C GLY A 218 5.61 8.50 18.03
N PHE A 219 4.71 7.65 17.54
CA PHE A 219 3.82 6.88 18.41
C PHE A 219 4.56 5.71 19.03
N ARG A 220 4.08 5.25 20.19
CA ARG A 220 4.69 4.12 20.90
C ARG A 220 4.15 2.80 20.40
N ARG A 221 2.84 2.73 20.18
CA ARG A 221 2.17 1.49 19.82
C ARG A 221 1.32 1.67 18.57
N GLY A 222 1.22 0.61 17.80
CA GLY A 222 0.41 0.57 16.59
C GLY A 222 -0.26 -0.78 16.41
N ALA A 223 -1.52 -0.79 15.96
CA ALA A 223 -2.27 -2.01 15.67
C ALA A 223 -3.09 -1.86 14.39
N LEU A 224 -2.94 -2.83 13.49
CA LEU A 224 -3.60 -2.87 12.19
C LEU A 224 -4.74 -3.90 12.19
N PHE A 225 -5.88 -3.49 11.65
CA PHE A 225 -7.09 -4.28 11.57
C PHE A 225 -7.61 -4.34 10.14
N TRP A 226 -8.06 -5.52 9.70
CA TRP A 226 -8.87 -5.67 8.50
C TRP A 226 -10.28 -5.16 8.78
N TYR A 227 -10.89 -4.57 7.77
CA TYR A 227 -12.29 -4.20 7.75
C TYR A 227 -12.94 -4.77 6.49
N SER A 228 -13.99 -5.57 6.69
CA SER A 228 -14.83 -6.04 5.60
C SER A 228 -16.05 -5.14 5.52
N SER A 229 -16.17 -4.36 4.44
CA SER A 229 -17.36 -3.53 4.19
C SER A 229 -18.64 -4.37 3.95
N LEU A 230 -18.48 -5.61 3.48
CA LEU A 230 -19.59 -6.52 3.21
C LEU A 230 -20.19 -7.10 4.49
N SER A 231 -19.34 -7.70 5.33
CA SER A 231 -19.78 -8.31 6.59
C SER A 231 -19.78 -7.33 7.76
N ARG A 232 -19.26 -6.11 7.57
CA ARG A 232 -19.03 -5.10 8.61
C ARG A 232 -18.27 -5.69 9.80
N THR A 233 -17.26 -6.51 9.52
CA THR A 233 -16.42 -7.15 10.54
C THR A 233 -15.05 -6.52 10.59
N VAL A 234 -14.49 -6.50 11.80
CA VAL A 234 -13.16 -6.01 12.12
C VAL A 234 -12.32 -7.16 12.65
N GLU A 235 -11.11 -7.33 12.13
CA GLU A 235 -10.20 -8.42 12.52
C GLU A 235 -8.79 -7.89 12.74
N GLY A 236 -8.19 -8.12 13.91
CA GLY A 236 -6.82 -7.69 14.19
C GLY A 236 -5.77 -8.54 13.46
N ILE A 237 -4.73 -7.90 12.93
CA ILE A 237 -3.76 -8.57 12.04
C ILE A 237 -2.32 -8.47 12.56
N TYR A 238 -1.85 -7.24 12.74
CA TYR A 238 -0.47 -6.92 13.10
C TYR A 238 -0.46 -5.87 14.18
N ALA A 239 0.63 -5.87 14.96
CA ALA A 239 0.83 -4.92 16.03
C ALA A 239 2.32 -4.62 16.19
N HIS A 240 2.61 -3.45 16.75
CA HIS A 240 3.93 -3.01 17.17
C HIS A 240 3.81 -2.46 18.59
N GLU A 241 4.67 -2.96 19.49
CA GLU A 241 4.65 -2.65 20.94
C GLU A 241 3.28 -2.91 21.62
N VAL A 242 2.50 -3.86 21.09
CA VAL A 242 1.30 -4.46 21.70
C VAL A 242 1.36 -5.96 21.51
N ASP A 243 0.78 -6.74 22.42
CA ASP A 243 0.67 -8.20 22.27
C ASP A 243 -0.10 -8.57 20.98
N LEU A 244 0.64 -9.14 20.01
CA LEU A 244 0.09 -9.53 18.72
C LEU A 244 -0.95 -10.66 18.84
N GLY A 245 -0.78 -11.57 19.81
CA GLY A 245 -1.73 -12.65 20.07
C GLY A 245 -3.08 -12.12 20.53
N GLU A 246 -3.07 -11.14 21.43
CA GLU A 246 -4.29 -10.46 21.87
C GLU A 246 -4.97 -9.68 20.75
N ILE A 247 -4.20 -8.97 19.91
CA ILE A 247 -4.73 -8.25 18.75
C ILE A 247 -5.37 -9.22 17.75
N ARG A 248 -4.71 -10.33 17.41
CA ARG A 248 -5.24 -11.33 16.46
C ARG A 248 -6.47 -12.08 16.95
N ARG A 249 -6.74 -12.09 18.26
CA ARG A 249 -7.99 -12.64 18.82
C ARG A 249 -9.18 -11.68 18.69
N ILE A 250 -8.94 -10.41 18.36
CA ILE A 250 -10.01 -9.44 18.14
C ILE A 250 -10.68 -9.75 16.81
N ARG A 251 -11.92 -10.21 16.90
CA ARG A 251 -12.86 -10.34 15.80
C ARG A 251 -14.21 -9.84 16.28
N ASP A 252 -14.66 -8.72 15.73
CA ASP A 252 -15.91 -8.07 16.15
C ASP A 252 -16.68 -7.52 14.95
N VAL A 253 -17.91 -7.09 15.18
CA VAL A 253 -18.73 -6.38 14.20
C VAL A 253 -18.65 -4.87 14.45
N GLU A 254 -18.69 -4.10 13.36
CA GLU A 254 -18.61 -2.64 13.38
C GLU A 254 -19.64 -2.01 14.35
N GLY A 255 -20.84 -2.60 14.45
CA GLY A 255 -21.90 -2.12 15.34
C GLY A 255 -21.54 -2.14 16.83
N ASN A 256 -20.59 -2.99 17.24
CA ASN A 256 -20.13 -3.08 18.63
C ASN A 256 -19.02 -2.07 18.95
N ILE A 257 -18.41 -1.44 17.93
CA ILE A 257 -17.30 -0.51 18.11
C ILE A 257 -17.68 0.83 17.45
N PRO A 258 -18.29 1.76 18.21
CA PRO A 258 -18.79 3.04 17.69
C PRO A 258 -17.80 3.83 16.84
N ALA A 259 -16.49 3.74 17.16
CA ALA A 259 -15.42 4.38 16.41
C ALA A 259 -15.42 4.03 14.92
N ILE A 260 -15.64 2.75 14.59
CA ILE A 260 -15.25 2.18 13.29
C ILE A 260 -16.07 2.77 12.16
N ALA A 261 -17.39 2.92 12.37
CA ALA A 261 -18.28 3.54 11.38
C ALA A 261 -17.82 4.95 10.98
N ARG A 262 -17.22 5.70 11.93
CA ARG A 262 -16.66 7.03 11.66
C ARG A 262 -15.30 6.93 10.97
N VAL A 263 -14.39 6.10 11.48
CA VAL A 263 -13.06 5.89 10.88
C VAL A 263 -13.15 5.46 9.42
N MET A 264 -14.13 4.61 9.06
CA MET A 264 -14.33 4.15 7.68
C MET A 264 -14.89 5.22 6.73
N LYS A 265 -15.46 6.31 7.25
CA LYS A 265 -16.00 7.42 6.43
C LYS A 265 -14.97 8.54 6.22
N GLU A 266 -13.98 8.64 7.10
CA GLU A 266 -12.99 9.72 7.05
C GLU A 266 -11.82 9.36 6.13
N THR A 267 -11.53 10.25 5.18
CA THR A 267 -10.36 10.09 4.28
C THR A 267 -9.05 10.54 4.91
N LYS A 268 -9.13 11.32 5.98
CA LYS A 268 -7.97 11.83 6.71
C LYS A 268 -7.80 11.06 8.03
N PRO A 269 -6.58 11.02 8.58
CA PRO A 269 -6.39 10.51 9.93
C PRO A 269 -7.32 11.20 10.93
N LEU A 270 -7.97 10.42 11.79
CA LEU A 270 -8.91 10.92 12.79
C LEU A 270 -8.28 10.79 14.17
N TYR A 271 -8.24 11.90 14.89
CA TYR A 271 -7.84 11.92 16.29
C TYR A 271 -9.05 11.69 17.19
N LEU A 272 -8.95 10.68 18.06
CA LEU A 272 -9.94 10.31 19.07
C LEU A 272 -9.39 10.67 20.44
N ARG A 273 -9.79 11.83 20.97
CA ARG A 273 -9.29 12.35 22.26
C ARG A 273 -9.57 11.42 23.44
N GLU A 274 -10.75 10.81 23.48
CA GLU A 274 -11.18 9.95 24.59
C GLU A 274 -11.65 8.60 24.05
N ALA A 275 -10.77 7.59 24.05
CA ALA A 275 -11.02 6.27 23.51
C ALA A 275 -12.27 5.61 24.10
N ARG A 276 -12.56 5.83 25.38
CA ARG A 276 -13.76 5.33 26.09
C ARG A 276 -15.10 5.76 25.48
N LEU A 277 -15.14 6.85 24.72
CA LEU A 277 -16.36 7.31 24.04
C LEU A 277 -16.61 6.55 22.74
N TYR A 278 -15.58 5.88 22.21
CA TYR A 278 -15.59 5.29 20.86
C TYR A 278 -15.35 3.78 20.86
N PHE A 279 -14.79 3.22 21.93
CA PHE A 279 -14.46 1.80 22.06
C PHE A 279 -15.13 1.17 23.29
N PRO A 280 -15.53 -0.12 23.21
CA PRO A 280 -15.99 -0.90 24.36
C PRO A 280 -15.03 -0.85 25.56
N ALA A 281 -15.59 -0.78 26.77
CA ALA A 281 -14.83 -0.71 28.02
C ALA A 281 -13.77 -1.81 28.16
N HIS A 282 -14.11 -3.05 27.78
CA HIS A 282 -13.18 -4.18 27.87
C HIS A 282 -11.94 -4.02 26.96
N TYR A 283 -12.02 -3.31 25.83
CA TYR A 283 -10.84 -3.00 25.02
C TYR A 283 -10.05 -1.85 25.62
N VAL A 284 -10.74 -0.82 26.12
CA VAL A 284 -10.13 0.34 26.75
C VAL A 284 -9.33 -0.07 27.98
N GLU A 285 -9.90 -0.90 28.85
CA GLU A 285 -9.25 -1.43 30.05
C GLU A 285 -8.10 -2.38 29.70
N LYS A 286 -8.33 -3.36 28.81
CA LYS A 286 -7.34 -4.37 28.46
C LYS A 286 -6.08 -3.78 27.83
N PHE A 287 -6.24 -2.79 26.95
CA PHE A 287 -5.11 -2.18 26.25
C PHE A 287 -4.65 -0.85 26.87
N GLY A 288 -5.33 -0.37 27.92
CA GLY A 288 -5.04 0.90 28.58
C GLY A 288 -5.19 2.09 27.64
N LEU A 289 -6.28 2.15 26.85
CA LEU A 289 -6.46 3.17 25.81
C LEU A 289 -6.89 4.51 26.41
N THR A 290 -6.26 5.62 26.00
CA THR A 290 -6.65 6.97 26.42
C THR A 290 -7.04 7.83 25.23
N SER A 291 -6.08 8.21 24.39
CA SER A 291 -6.32 8.88 23.10
C SER A 291 -5.73 8.06 21.96
N LEU A 292 -6.34 8.12 20.78
CA LEU A 292 -5.94 7.34 19.60
C LEU A 292 -5.85 8.21 18.35
N GLN A 293 -4.83 7.96 17.54
CA GLN A 293 -4.77 8.45 16.17
C GLN A 293 -5.13 7.29 15.24
N THR A 294 -6.07 7.50 14.33
CA THR A 294 -6.49 6.46 13.38
C THR A 294 -6.07 6.83 11.97
N ALA A 295 -5.81 5.83 11.13
CA ALA A 295 -5.66 6.04 9.69
C ALA A 295 -6.20 4.86 8.88
N THR A 296 -6.99 5.16 7.86
CA THR A 296 -7.65 4.16 7.03
C THR A 296 -6.80 3.82 5.82
N LEU A 297 -6.63 2.52 5.55
CA LEU A 297 -5.99 2.01 4.36
C LEU A 297 -7.03 1.61 3.32
N TYR A 298 -6.72 1.95 2.07
CA TYR A 298 -7.66 1.85 0.96
C TYR A 298 -7.24 0.78 -0.05
N GLY A 299 -8.20 -0.07 -0.42
CA GLY A 299 -8.07 -1.05 -1.48
C GLY A 299 -8.46 -0.48 -2.86
N PRO A 300 -8.65 -1.37 -3.86
CA PRO A 300 -9.09 -0.97 -5.19
C PRO A 300 -10.35 -0.09 -5.13
N GLN A 301 -10.50 0.85 -6.07
CA GLN A 301 -11.64 1.78 -6.11
C GLN A 301 -11.79 2.70 -4.88
N ARG A 302 -10.71 2.86 -4.07
CA ARG A 302 -10.71 3.66 -2.83
C ARG A 302 -11.71 3.18 -1.77
N GLN A 303 -12.03 1.89 -1.76
CA GLN A 303 -12.82 1.30 -0.67
C GLN A 303 -11.94 1.11 0.58
N PRO A 304 -12.43 1.42 1.79
CA PRO A 304 -11.68 1.14 3.01
C PRO A 304 -11.59 -0.37 3.22
N VAL A 305 -10.38 -0.86 3.43
CA VAL A 305 -10.12 -2.31 3.63
C VAL A 305 -9.45 -2.59 4.96
N ALA A 306 -8.73 -1.62 5.53
CA ALA A 306 -8.07 -1.78 6.82
C ALA A 306 -7.96 -0.43 7.51
N PHE A 307 -7.62 -0.45 8.79
CA PHE A 307 -7.24 0.76 9.53
C PHE A 307 -6.16 0.47 10.55
N LEU A 308 -5.38 1.51 10.81
CA LEU A 308 -4.32 1.56 11.80
C LEU A 308 -4.80 2.38 12.99
N LEU A 309 -4.59 1.86 14.20
CA LEU A 309 -4.72 2.60 15.45
C LEU A 309 -3.34 2.84 16.03
N LEU A 310 -3.05 4.07 16.44
CA LEU A 310 -1.77 4.50 17.01
C LEU A 310 -2.02 5.19 18.36
N ASP A 311 -1.16 4.93 19.33
CA ASP A 311 -1.25 5.57 20.64
C ASP A 311 0.11 5.77 21.34
N GLN A 312 0.06 6.35 22.54
CA GLN A 312 1.22 6.63 23.37
C GLN A 312 1.25 5.78 24.65
N GLU A 313 0.88 4.50 24.55
CA GLU A 313 0.99 3.55 25.68
C GLU A 313 0.19 4.04 26.91
N GLY A 314 -1.07 4.41 26.68
CA GLY A 314 -1.96 4.94 27.71
C GLY A 314 -1.71 6.40 28.11
N ARG A 315 -0.70 7.08 27.55
CA ARG A 315 -0.54 8.52 27.75
C ARG A 315 -1.42 9.30 26.77
N PRO A 316 -2.17 10.31 27.23
CA PRO A 316 -2.88 11.20 26.31
C PRO A 316 -1.87 12.03 25.50
N PHE A 317 -2.23 12.38 24.27
CA PHE A 317 -1.45 13.25 23.40
C PHE A 317 -2.37 14.19 22.61
N GLU A 318 -1.83 15.28 22.09
CA GLU A 318 -2.52 16.13 21.12
C GLU A 318 -1.91 15.92 19.72
N PRO A 319 -2.72 15.95 18.65
CA PRO A 319 -2.23 15.75 17.30
C PRO A 319 -1.31 16.88 16.87
N ASP A 320 -0.16 16.51 16.33
CA ASP A 320 0.77 17.44 15.68
C ASP A 320 0.48 17.48 14.17
N PRO A 321 0.22 18.66 13.56
CA PRO A 321 -0.09 18.76 12.14
C PRO A 321 0.98 18.17 11.24
N ASP A 322 2.27 18.28 11.61
CA ASP A 322 3.34 17.74 10.78
C ASP A 322 3.36 16.21 10.78
N THR A 323 3.04 15.61 11.91
CA THR A 323 2.85 14.17 12.10
C THR A 323 1.61 13.68 11.35
N GLU A 324 0.48 14.40 11.38
CA GLU A 324 -0.72 14.05 10.63
C GLU A 324 -0.49 14.04 9.11
N HIS A 325 0.23 15.04 8.59
CA HIS A 325 0.62 15.06 7.19
C HIS A 325 1.54 13.89 6.83
N LEU A 326 2.55 13.60 7.65
CA LEU A 326 3.43 12.44 7.45
C LEU A 326 2.62 11.14 7.46
N LEU A 327 1.75 10.95 8.45
CA LEU A 327 0.90 9.76 8.55
C LEU A 327 0.01 9.60 7.30
N THR A 328 -0.58 10.70 6.82
CA THR A 328 -1.38 10.70 5.59
C THR A 328 -0.56 10.25 4.38
N ASP A 329 0.65 10.78 4.23
CA ASP A 329 1.55 10.43 3.14
C ASP A 329 1.96 8.94 3.20
N LEU A 330 2.39 8.46 4.37
CA LEU A 330 2.80 7.07 4.57
C LEU A 330 1.64 6.09 4.32
N ILE A 331 0.45 6.37 4.86
CA ILE A 331 -0.74 5.53 4.66
C ILE A 331 -1.16 5.49 3.20
N SER A 332 -0.99 6.60 2.46
CA SER A 332 -1.22 6.63 1.02
C SER A 332 -0.27 5.69 0.28
N ARG A 333 1.02 5.62 0.66
CA ARG A 333 1.98 4.68 0.08
C ARG A 333 1.62 3.22 0.34
N VAL A 334 1.27 2.88 1.59
CA VAL A 334 0.83 1.52 1.93
C VAL A 334 -0.45 1.16 1.19
N SER A 335 -1.43 2.07 1.13
CA SER A 335 -2.68 1.87 0.40
C SER A 335 -2.46 1.60 -1.09
N LEU A 336 -1.53 2.33 -1.73
CA LEU A 336 -1.15 2.05 -3.11
C LEU A 336 -0.61 0.63 -3.27
N THR A 337 0.30 0.22 -2.38
CA THR A 337 0.84 -1.16 -2.39
C THR A 337 -0.27 -2.20 -2.19
N LEU A 338 -1.22 -1.95 -1.28
CA LEU A 338 -2.37 -2.81 -1.03
C LEU A 338 -3.27 -2.94 -2.25
N ARG A 339 -3.54 -1.84 -2.96
CA ARG A 339 -4.36 -1.86 -4.18
C ARG A 339 -3.80 -2.84 -5.20
N PHE A 340 -2.49 -2.84 -5.40
CA PHE A 340 -1.84 -3.76 -6.33
C PHE A 340 -1.89 -5.21 -5.84
N ARG A 341 -1.50 -5.47 -4.59
CA ARG A 341 -1.41 -6.83 -4.04
C ARG A 341 -2.76 -7.48 -3.76
N LEU A 342 -3.76 -6.73 -3.34
CA LEU A 342 -5.13 -7.24 -3.19
C LEU A 342 -5.77 -7.52 -4.54
N PHE A 343 -5.47 -6.70 -5.55
CA PHE A 343 -5.86 -7.02 -6.92
C PHE A 343 -5.09 -8.24 -7.43
N GLU A 344 -3.79 -8.39 -7.13
CA GLU A 344 -3.06 -9.62 -7.46
C GLU A 344 -3.70 -10.83 -6.80
N ASN A 345 -3.94 -10.80 -5.49
CA ASN A 345 -4.61 -11.89 -4.78
C ASN A 345 -6.03 -12.18 -5.29
N ALA A 346 -6.77 -11.18 -5.76
CA ALA A 346 -8.08 -11.39 -6.41
C ALA A 346 -7.97 -12.13 -7.77
N PHE A 347 -6.83 -12.03 -8.46
CA PHE A 347 -6.55 -12.72 -9.72
C PHE A 347 -5.64 -13.96 -9.55
N THR A 348 -4.87 -14.08 -8.48
CA THR A 348 -4.00 -15.22 -8.15
C THR A 348 -4.66 -16.22 -7.20
N HIS A 349 -5.84 -15.89 -6.64
CA HIS A 349 -6.79 -16.89 -6.15
C HIS A 349 -7.66 -17.52 -7.25
N VAL A 350 -7.30 -17.34 -8.54
CA VAL A 350 -7.84 -18.14 -9.64
C VAL A 350 -7.07 -19.45 -9.84
N ASP A 351 -5.93 -19.66 -9.17
CA ASP A 351 -5.21 -20.96 -9.15
C ASP A 351 -5.12 -21.58 -7.74
N ALA A 352 -6.28 -21.92 -7.20
CA ALA A 352 -6.64 -23.33 -7.24
C ALA A 352 -7.95 -23.34 -8.04
N ALA A 353 -8.01 -24.10 -9.14
CA ALA A 353 -9.15 -24.21 -10.04
C ALA A 353 -10.48 -23.96 -9.32
N PRO A 354 -11.43 -23.17 -9.89
CA PRO A 354 -12.69 -22.86 -9.22
C PRO A 354 -13.22 -24.17 -8.64
N PRO A 355 -13.35 -24.28 -7.30
CA PRO A 355 -13.55 -25.58 -6.67
C PRO A 355 -14.86 -26.21 -7.09
N LEU A 356 -15.74 -25.47 -7.78
CA LEU A 356 -16.88 -25.98 -8.51
C LEU A 356 -16.88 -25.41 -9.93
N THR A 357 -17.02 -26.30 -10.92
CA THR A 357 -17.33 -25.95 -12.31
C THR A 357 -18.67 -25.20 -12.40
N PRO A 358 -18.99 -24.50 -13.52
CA PRO A 358 -20.29 -23.86 -13.70
C PRO A 358 -21.47 -24.81 -13.47
N ARG A 359 -21.35 -26.05 -13.96
CA ARG A 359 -22.37 -27.11 -13.78
C ARG A 359 -22.51 -27.54 -12.33
N GLU A 360 -21.41 -27.63 -11.60
CA GLU A 360 -21.43 -27.96 -10.16
C GLU A 360 -22.01 -26.82 -9.31
N ARG A 361 -21.88 -25.56 -9.74
CA ARG A 361 -22.54 -24.42 -9.09
C ARG A 361 -24.05 -24.41 -9.32
N GLU A 362 -24.49 -24.69 -10.54
CA GLU A 362 -25.90 -24.87 -10.88
C GLU A 362 -26.54 -25.95 -10.01
N ILE A 363 -25.87 -27.10 -9.88
CA ILE A 363 -26.31 -28.20 -9.01
C ILE A 363 -26.33 -27.78 -7.53
N LEU A 364 -25.33 -27.03 -7.06
CA LEU A 364 -25.33 -26.51 -5.69
C LEU A 364 -26.48 -25.53 -5.43
N GLN A 365 -26.84 -24.69 -6.41
CA GLN A 365 -28.01 -23.80 -6.30
C GLN A 365 -29.30 -24.61 -6.22
N MET A 366 -29.48 -25.62 -7.08
CA MET A 366 -30.66 -26.48 -7.03
C MET A 366 -30.78 -27.24 -5.69
N ILE A 367 -29.65 -27.65 -5.10
CA ILE A 367 -29.63 -28.25 -3.75
C ILE A 367 -30.06 -27.22 -2.69
N ALA A 368 -29.64 -25.96 -2.80
CA ALA A 368 -30.07 -24.89 -1.89
C ALA A 368 -31.57 -24.58 -2.03
N ASP A 369 -32.09 -24.68 -3.25
CA ASP A 369 -33.52 -24.51 -3.56
C ASP A 369 -34.37 -25.74 -3.14
N GLY A 370 -33.75 -26.79 -2.59
CA GLY A 370 -34.43 -27.95 -2.03
C GLY A 370 -34.70 -29.11 -3.00
N HIS A 371 -34.15 -29.08 -4.21
CA HIS A 371 -34.38 -30.14 -5.20
C HIS A 371 -33.74 -31.48 -4.80
N SER A 372 -34.48 -32.55 -5.04
CA SER A 372 -33.98 -33.92 -4.98
C SER A 372 -33.04 -34.24 -6.15
N THR A 373 -32.25 -35.30 -6.02
CA THR A 373 -31.32 -35.72 -7.08
C THR A 373 -32.04 -36.09 -8.38
N ARG A 374 -33.27 -36.63 -8.27
CA ARG A 374 -34.13 -36.94 -9.41
C ARG A 374 -34.60 -35.67 -10.13
N GLU A 375 -35.04 -34.66 -9.38
CA GLU A 375 -35.48 -33.37 -9.95
C GLU A 375 -34.31 -32.61 -10.58
N ILE A 376 -33.12 -32.66 -9.96
CA ILE A 376 -31.88 -32.14 -10.54
C ILE A 376 -31.58 -32.83 -11.87
N GLY A 377 -31.66 -34.17 -11.91
CA GLY A 377 -31.48 -34.93 -13.15
C GLY A 377 -32.45 -34.50 -14.25
N GLN A 378 -33.73 -34.35 -13.93
CA GLN A 378 -34.76 -33.94 -14.88
C GLN A 378 -34.53 -32.51 -15.41
N ALA A 379 -34.26 -31.55 -14.53
CA ALA A 379 -34.03 -30.15 -14.92
C ALA A 379 -32.78 -29.98 -15.78
N LEU A 380 -31.77 -30.83 -15.56
CA LEU A 380 -30.47 -30.74 -16.21
C LEU A 380 -30.31 -31.73 -17.39
N HIS A 381 -31.36 -32.48 -17.74
CA HIS A 381 -31.34 -33.55 -18.74
C HIS A 381 -30.26 -34.62 -18.49
N LEU A 382 -30.07 -35.01 -17.22
CA LEU A 382 -29.14 -36.04 -16.75
C LEU A 382 -29.88 -37.23 -16.16
N SER A 383 -29.24 -38.40 -16.12
CA SER A 383 -29.75 -39.51 -15.32
C SER A 383 -29.68 -39.17 -13.83
N GLU A 384 -30.60 -39.73 -13.02
CA GLU A 384 -30.58 -39.56 -11.56
C GLU A 384 -29.25 -40.02 -10.94
N HIS A 385 -28.66 -41.09 -11.49
CA HIS A 385 -27.35 -41.58 -11.08
C HIS A 385 -26.24 -40.54 -11.33
N THR A 386 -26.20 -39.96 -12.53
CA THR A 386 -25.23 -38.92 -12.90
C THR A 386 -25.40 -37.65 -12.05
N ALA A 387 -26.65 -37.25 -11.77
CA ALA A 387 -26.93 -36.12 -10.87
C ALA A 387 -26.44 -36.40 -9.42
N ALA A 388 -26.52 -37.65 -8.96
CA ALA A 388 -25.99 -38.07 -7.66
C ALA A 388 -24.47 -37.94 -7.60
N GLU A 389 -23.77 -38.36 -8.65
CA GLU A 389 -22.32 -38.25 -8.76
C GLU A 389 -21.85 -36.80 -8.75
N TYR A 390 -22.54 -35.92 -9.49
CA TYR A 390 -22.24 -34.49 -9.44
C TYR A 390 -22.48 -33.88 -8.06
N ALA A 391 -23.59 -34.22 -7.38
CA ALA A 391 -23.84 -33.76 -6.02
C ALA A 391 -22.76 -34.25 -5.04
N HIS A 392 -22.30 -35.49 -5.16
CA HIS A 392 -21.18 -36.01 -4.38
C HIS A 392 -19.85 -35.30 -4.69
N SER A 393 -19.58 -35.02 -5.96
CA SER A 393 -18.41 -34.23 -6.38
C SER A 393 -18.43 -32.85 -5.73
N VAL A 394 -19.58 -32.16 -5.75
CA VAL A 394 -19.79 -30.86 -5.10
C VAL A 394 -19.46 -30.95 -3.60
N LEU A 395 -20.09 -31.87 -2.86
CA LEU A 395 -19.86 -32.04 -1.42
C LEU A 395 -18.37 -32.32 -1.11
N ARG A 396 -17.73 -33.20 -1.88
CA ARG A 396 -16.31 -33.55 -1.74
C ARG A 396 -15.40 -32.34 -1.97
N LYS A 397 -15.63 -31.58 -3.04
CA LYS A 397 -14.83 -30.38 -3.37
C LYS A 397 -15.06 -29.25 -2.35
N LEU A 398 -16.25 -29.20 -1.74
CA LEU A 398 -16.57 -28.30 -0.63
C LEU A 398 -16.04 -28.75 0.73
N LYS A 399 -15.52 -29.98 0.84
CA LYS A 399 -15.19 -30.65 2.11
C LYS A 399 -16.37 -30.66 3.09
N ALA A 400 -17.60 -30.75 2.56
CA ALA A 400 -18.84 -30.80 3.33
C ALA A 400 -19.25 -32.25 3.58
N LYS A 401 -19.73 -32.54 4.78
CA LYS A 401 -20.19 -33.88 5.19
C LYS A 401 -21.62 -34.15 4.73
N ASN A 402 -22.42 -33.11 4.51
CA ASN A 402 -23.81 -33.22 4.08
C ASN A 402 -24.26 -32.01 3.23
N ARG A 403 -25.45 -32.13 2.63
CA ARG A 403 -26.04 -31.09 1.76
C ARG A 403 -26.23 -29.73 2.46
N PRO A 404 -26.80 -29.65 3.68
CA PRO A 404 -26.92 -28.37 4.38
C PRO A 404 -25.57 -27.68 4.63
N GLU A 405 -24.53 -28.44 5.00
CA GLU A 405 -23.18 -27.89 5.19
C GLU A 405 -22.60 -27.37 3.87
N ALA A 406 -22.83 -28.08 2.75
CA ALA A 406 -22.44 -27.63 1.42
C ALA A 406 -23.13 -26.31 1.02
N VAL A 407 -24.43 -26.18 1.28
CA VAL A 407 -25.20 -24.95 1.04
C VAL A 407 -24.67 -23.80 1.90
N ALA A 408 -24.42 -24.06 3.19
CA ALA A 408 -23.86 -23.05 4.09
C ALA A 408 -22.46 -22.58 3.64
N VAL A 409 -21.61 -23.48 3.12
CA VAL A 409 -20.32 -23.12 2.52
C VAL A 409 -20.53 -22.30 1.24
N GLY A 410 -21.45 -22.71 0.37
CA GLY A 410 -21.78 -22.02 -0.88
C GLY A 410 -22.24 -20.58 -0.66
N LEU A 411 -23.14 -20.37 0.31
CA LEU A 411 -23.63 -19.03 0.69
C LEU A 411 -22.51 -18.16 1.26
N ARG A 412 -21.70 -18.69 2.20
CA ARG A 412 -20.55 -17.95 2.78
C ARG A 412 -19.53 -17.52 1.72
N LYS A 413 -19.38 -18.29 0.65
CA LYS A 413 -18.46 -18.02 -0.46
C LYS A 413 -19.10 -17.32 -1.66
N SER A 414 -20.39 -16.96 -1.57
CA SER A 414 -21.16 -16.31 -2.65
C SER A 414 -21.15 -17.08 -3.98
N TRP A 415 -21.12 -18.42 -3.94
CA TRP A 415 -21.19 -19.26 -5.15
C TRP A 415 -22.62 -19.57 -5.59
N ILE A 416 -23.56 -19.38 -4.70
CA ILE A 416 -25.01 -19.54 -4.85
C ILE A 416 -25.69 -18.37 -4.14
N ARG A 417 -26.92 -18.05 -4.54
CA ARG A 417 -27.69 -16.88 -4.07
C ARG A 417 -28.87 -17.29 -3.22
#